data_AF-A0A1C5Q9L4-F1
#
_entry.id   AF-A0A1C5Q9L4-F1
#
_cell.length_a   1.000
_cell.length_b   1.000
_cell.length_c   1.000
_cell.angle_alpha   90.00
_cell.angle_beta   90.00
_cell.angle_gamma   90.00
#
_symmetry.space_group_name_H-M   'P 1'
#
loop_
_entity.id
_entity.type
_entity.pdbx_description
1 polymer ?
#
loop_
_entity_poly.entity_id
_entity_poly.type
_entity_poly.pdbx_seq_one_letter_code
_entity_poly.pdbx_strand_id
1 'polypeptide(L)'
;MKDMERMKHSRYECGCSYRYANGSRSDRNKIINDMDQTELNRNLKEVIKQAQDINIPVPADICEQVEINSRPKKRYGCCRLKNGVYHIEVSEFILGCDPEKIRGVLAHEILHTCKGCYNHGNMWKEYAAMMNSAYGYNIKRTSSNEEMGIADEGRSGEYSGSEGTAGGSGSADRSDTVDVWGFVGRQGSSSTGAIKYIIRCRKCGREYPRQRCSAVVKKPKAYRCRCGGRLTVFEIRRTADLCMKKT
;
A
#
# COMPACT_ATOMS: atom_id res chain seq x y z
N MET A 1 -61.84 -23.14 -4.72
CA MET A 1 -60.73 -23.73 -5.51
C MET A 1 -59.96 -22.60 -6.16
N LYS A 2 -58.69 -22.43 -5.75
CA LYS A 2 -57.51 -21.93 -6.49
C LYS A 2 -57.59 -20.51 -7.08
N ASP A 3 -56.77 -19.56 -6.62
CA ASP A 3 -55.32 -19.38 -6.88
C ASP A 3 -54.96 -19.14 -8.36
N MET A 4 -54.10 -18.12 -8.56
CA MET A 4 -53.24 -17.73 -9.70
C MET A 4 -53.53 -16.29 -10.17
N GLU A 5 -52.81 -15.27 -9.68
CA GLU A 5 -51.42 -14.87 -10.03
C GLU A 5 -51.31 -14.17 -11.41
N ARG A 6 -50.74 -12.94 -11.41
CA ARG A 6 -49.68 -12.41 -12.33
C ARG A 6 -49.68 -10.86 -12.34
N MET A 7 -48.89 -10.20 -11.49
CA MET A 7 -47.53 -9.68 -11.73
C MET A 7 -47.32 -8.69 -12.91
N LYS A 8 -46.93 -7.48 -12.50
CA LYS A 8 -45.88 -6.56 -13.03
C LYS A 8 -46.22 -5.68 -14.23
N HIS A 9 -46.16 -4.36 -14.01
CA HIS A 9 -45.05 -3.47 -14.42
C HIS A 9 -45.22 -2.10 -13.71
N SER A 10 -44.57 -1.90 -12.57
CA SER A 10 -44.37 -0.56 -11.98
C SER A 10 -42.92 -0.16 -12.21
N ARG A 11 -42.75 0.79 -13.13
CA ARG A 11 -41.49 1.41 -13.50
C ARG A 11 -41.22 2.48 -12.44
N TYR A 12 -40.29 2.22 -11.52
CA TYR A 12 -39.83 3.22 -10.57
C TYR A 12 -39.05 4.30 -11.31
N GLU A 13 -39.66 5.45 -11.49
CA GLU A 13 -38.99 6.70 -11.83
C GLU A 13 -38.30 7.23 -10.56
N CYS A 14 -36.97 7.30 -10.57
CA CYS A 14 -36.21 8.07 -9.59
C CYS A 14 -35.75 9.37 -10.28
N GLY A 15 -36.42 10.47 -9.95
CA GLY A 15 -36.07 11.80 -10.42
C GLY A 15 -34.87 12.37 -9.68
N CYS A 16 -33.81 12.69 -10.42
CA CYS A 16 -32.79 13.64 -10.00
C CYS A 16 -32.42 14.51 -11.21
N SER A 17 -33.15 15.61 -11.39
CA SER A 17 -32.86 16.61 -12.42
C SER A 17 -31.96 17.71 -11.85
N TYR A 18 -30.65 17.57 -12.03
CA TYR A 18 -29.73 18.67 -11.76
C TYR A 18 -29.75 19.66 -12.93
N ARG A 19 -30.30 20.85 -12.67
CA ARG A 19 -30.23 22.00 -13.56
C ARG A 19 -28.82 22.60 -13.48
N TYR A 20 -28.12 22.67 -14.61
CA TYR A 20 -26.85 23.38 -14.73
C TYR A 20 -27.09 24.89 -14.80
N ALA A 21 -26.56 25.62 -13.82
CA ALA A 21 -26.47 27.08 -13.88
C ALA A 21 -25.14 27.48 -14.55
N ASN A 22 -25.22 28.38 -15.53
CA ASN A 22 -24.07 28.92 -16.26
C ASN A 22 -23.22 29.83 -15.36
N GLY A 23 -22.09 29.31 -14.87
CA GLY A 23 -21.07 30.03 -14.10
C GLY A 23 -19.80 30.30 -14.92
N SER A 24 -19.09 31.38 -14.58
CA SER A 24 -17.94 31.92 -15.32
C SER A 24 -16.70 31.00 -15.28
N ARG A 25 -15.78 31.15 -16.25
CA ARG A 25 -14.57 30.30 -16.39
C ARG A 25 -13.62 30.29 -15.18
N SER A 26 -13.77 31.21 -14.22
CA SER A 26 -12.97 31.31 -12.99
C SER A 26 -13.47 30.47 -11.81
N ASP A 27 -14.69 29.91 -11.89
CA ASP A 27 -15.32 29.19 -10.76
C ASP A 27 -15.18 27.66 -10.84
N ARG A 28 -14.38 27.13 -11.79
CA ARG A 28 -14.16 25.67 -11.94
C ARG A 28 -13.25 25.05 -10.87
N ASN A 29 -12.69 25.83 -9.95
CA ASN A 29 -11.74 25.38 -8.93
C ASN A 29 -12.25 25.72 -7.51
N LYS A 30 -13.11 24.85 -6.95
CA LYS A 30 -13.29 24.55 -5.50
C LYS A 30 -14.72 24.06 -5.22
N ILE A 31 -15.03 22.84 -5.63
CA ILE A 31 -15.84 21.92 -4.84
C ILE A 31 -15.21 20.54 -5.05
N ILE A 32 -14.08 20.28 -4.40
CA ILE A 32 -13.72 18.89 -4.13
C ILE A 32 -14.53 18.55 -2.90
N ASN A 33 -15.62 17.81 -3.07
CA ASN A 33 -16.36 17.27 -1.94
C ASN A 33 -15.39 16.30 -1.24
N ASP A 34 -14.96 16.64 -0.02
CA ASP A 34 -14.26 15.69 0.83
C ASP A 34 -15.12 14.43 0.93
N MET A 35 -14.52 13.26 0.65
CA MET A 35 -15.27 12.02 0.71
C MET A 35 -15.69 11.74 2.16
N ASP A 36 -17.00 11.64 2.37
CA ASP A 36 -17.56 11.45 3.71
C ASP A 36 -17.54 9.98 4.17
N GLN A 37 -17.93 9.75 5.42
CA GLN A 37 -17.95 8.43 6.04
C GLN A 37 -18.91 7.45 5.33
N THR A 38 -20.05 7.94 4.85
CA THR A 38 -21.05 7.10 4.17
C THR A 38 -20.49 6.61 2.85
N GLU A 39 -19.84 7.51 2.11
CA GLU A 39 -19.21 7.19 0.84
C GLU A 39 -18.01 6.26 1.02
N LEU A 40 -17.18 6.46 2.05
CA LEU A 40 -16.10 5.53 2.40
C LEU A 40 -16.60 4.12 2.65
N ASN A 41 -17.64 3.96 3.47
CA ASN A 41 -18.20 2.65 3.80
C ASN A 41 -18.81 1.98 2.56
N ARG A 42 -19.50 2.76 1.72
CA ARG A 42 -20.05 2.28 0.43
C ARG A 42 -18.93 1.81 -0.50
N ASN A 43 -17.86 2.60 -0.64
CA ASN A 43 -16.71 2.27 -1.47
C ASN A 43 -15.97 1.04 -0.95
N LEU A 44 -15.83 0.86 0.37
CA LEU A 44 -15.24 -0.35 0.94
C LEU A 44 -16.01 -1.60 0.50
N LYS A 45 -17.35 -1.58 0.63
CA LYS A 45 -18.21 -2.70 0.21
C LYS A 45 -18.06 -3.00 -1.27
N GLU A 46 -18.03 -1.97 -2.10
CA GLU A 46 -17.86 -2.12 -3.55
C GLU A 46 -16.49 -2.74 -3.89
N VAL A 47 -15.41 -2.27 -3.27
CA VAL A 47 -14.06 -2.79 -3.55
C VAL A 47 -13.91 -4.25 -3.06
N ILE A 48 -14.53 -4.61 -1.92
CA ILE A 48 -14.57 -6.01 -1.45
C ILE A 48 -15.29 -6.88 -2.49
N LYS A 49 -16.45 -6.43 -2.97
CA LYS A 49 -17.22 -7.15 -3.98
C LYS A 49 -16.42 -7.32 -5.27
N GLN A 50 -15.78 -6.26 -5.75
CA GLN A 50 -14.93 -6.31 -6.94
C GLN A 50 -13.80 -7.33 -6.82
N ALA A 51 -13.12 -7.38 -5.67
CA ALA A 51 -12.09 -8.38 -5.43
C ALA A 51 -12.67 -9.81 -5.46
N GLN A 52 -13.85 -10.01 -4.87
CA GLN A 52 -14.55 -11.31 -4.87
C GLN A 52 -15.02 -11.71 -6.28
N ASP A 53 -15.53 -10.77 -7.07
CA ASP A 53 -16.01 -10.99 -8.44
C ASP A 53 -14.89 -11.50 -9.38
N ILE A 54 -13.63 -11.14 -9.11
CA ILE A 54 -12.44 -11.66 -9.81
C ILE A 54 -11.71 -12.78 -9.06
N ASN A 55 -12.39 -13.45 -8.12
CA ASN A 55 -11.92 -14.61 -7.37
C ASN A 55 -10.71 -14.35 -6.45
N ILE A 56 -10.50 -13.13 -5.97
CA ILE A 56 -9.52 -12.87 -4.91
C ILE A 56 -10.15 -13.28 -3.57
N PRO A 57 -9.47 -14.10 -2.75
CA PRO A 57 -10.03 -14.69 -1.53
C PRO A 57 -10.00 -13.71 -0.34
N VAL A 58 -10.72 -12.58 -0.47
CA VAL A 58 -10.94 -11.61 0.62
C VAL A 58 -11.84 -12.26 1.69
N PRO A 59 -11.44 -12.28 2.98
CA PRO A 59 -12.23 -12.87 4.05
C PRO A 59 -13.50 -12.05 4.34
N ALA A 60 -14.52 -12.71 4.89
CA ALA A 60 -15.76 -12.06 5.31
C ALA A 60 -15.62 -11.19 6.57
N ASP A 61 -14.62 -11.48 7.41
CA ASP A 61 -14.40 -10.82 8.71
C ASP A 61 -13.73 -9.45 8.57
N ILE A 62 -14.35 -8.53 7.83
CA ILE A 62 -13.91 -7.14 7.66
C ILE A 62 -14.98 -6.21 8.24
N CYS A 63 -14.57 -5.30 9.12
CA CYS A 63 -15.44 -4.25 9.64
C CYS A 63 -15.96 -3.37 8.49
N GLU A 64 -17.29 -3.26 8.35
CA GLU A 64 -17.91 -2.47 7.27
C GLU A 64 -17.67 -0.97 7.40
N GLN A 65 -17.30 -0.50 8.60
CA GLN A 65 -17.00 0.89 8.87
C GLN A 65 -15.50 1.15 8.72
N VAL A 66 -15.15 2.04 7.79
CA VAL A 66 -13.77 2.51 7.60
C VAL A 66 -13.40 3.47 8.73
N GLU A 67 -12.26 3.23 9.40
CA GLU A 67 -11.73 4.11 10.43
C GLU A 67 -11.02 5.33 9.79
N ILE A 68 -11.45 6.55 10.10
CA ILE A 68 -10.74 7.78 9.68
C ILE A 68 -9.73 8.17 10.76
N ASN A 69 -8.46 8.33 10.40
CA ASN A 69 -7.40 8.70 11.33
C ASN A 69 -6.72 10.02 10.95
N SER A 70 -6.81 11.03 11.82
CA SER A 70 -6.23 12.36 11.60
C SER A 70 -4.73 12.46 11.92
N ARG A 71 -4.17 11.45 12.62
CA ARG A 71 -2.78 11.48 13.11
C ARG A 71 -1.72 11.28 12.02
N PRO A 72 -1.83 10.29 11.10
CA PRO A 72 -0.82 10.08 10.07
C PRO A 72 -0.85 11.23 9.05
N LYS A 73 0.33 11.68 8.62
CA LYS A 73 0.48 12.73 7.59
C LYS A 73 1.24 12.27 6.34
N LYS A 74 1.59 10.98 6.25
CA LYS A 74 2.42 10.40 5.18
C LYS A 74 1.99 9.00 4.72
N ARG A 75 1.05 8.38 5.41
CA ARG A 75 0.54 7.05 5.10
C ARG A 75 -0.92 7.21 4.74
N TYR A 76 -1.36 6.61 3.64
CA TYR A 76 -2.72 6.83 3.14
C TYR A 76 -3.74 5.93 3.82
N GLY A 77 -3.41 4.66 4.06
CA GLY A 77 -4.29 3.72 4.73
C GLY A 77 -3.56 2.70 5.61
N CYS A 78 -4.34 1.84 6.26
CA CYS A 78 -3.84 0.69 7.01
C CYS A 78 -4.88 -0.39 7.19
N CYS A 79 -4.50 -1.63 6.94
CA CYS A 79 -5.19 -2.82 7.43
C CYS A 79 -4.67 -3.23 8.82
N ARG A 80 -5.56 -3.52 9.77
CA ARG A 80 -5.22 -4.05 11.11
C ARG A 80 -6.14 -5.21 11.49
N LEU A 81 -5.59 -6.29 12.01
CA LEU A 81 -6.37 -7.39 12.60
C LEU A 81 -6.58 -7.13 14.10
N LYS A 82 -7.84 -6.98 14.54
CA LYS A 82 -8.24 -6.81 15.95
C LYS A 82 -9.28 -7.88 16.30
N ASN A 83 -9.03 -8.70 17.31
CA ASN A 83 -9.97 -9.74 17.77
C ASN A 83 -10.51 -10.65 16.64
N GLY A 84 -9.68 -10.97 15.65
CA GLY A 84 -10.07 -11.80 14.50
C GLY A 84 -10.78 -11.06 13.36
N VAL A 85 -11.09 -9.77 13.53
CA VAL A 85 -11.74 -8.93 12.51
C VAL A 85 -10.73 -7.94 11.92
N TYR A 86 -10.75 -7.78 10.60
CA TYR A 86 -9.94 -6.79 9.91
C TYR A 86 -10.60 -5.41 9.95
N HIS A 87 -9.83 -4.41 10.34
CA HIS A 87 -10.21 -3.01 10.35
C HIS A 87 -9.40 -2.28 9.28
N ILE A 88 -10.10 -1.61 8.37
CA ILE A 88 -9.50 -0.78 7.33
C ILE A 88 -9.56 0.67 7.81
N GLU A 89 -8.40 1.33 7.80
CA GLU A 89 -8.21 2.71 8.20
C GLU A 89 -7.76 3.53 6.99
N VAL A 90 -8.30 4.74 6.83
CA VAL A 90 -7.81 5.77 5.90
C VAL A 90 -7.37 7.00 6.69
N SER A 91 -6.39 7.74 6.18
CA SER A 91 -5.92 8.96 6.86
C SER A 91 -6.73 10.17 6.42
N GLU A 92 -7.12 11.02 7.36
CA GLU A 92 -8.02 12.16 7.10
C GLU A 92 -7.53 13.09 5.97
N PHE A 93 -6.22 13.28 5.83
CA PHE A 93 -5.65 14.18 4.83
C PHE A 93 -5.82 13.70 3.37
N ILE A 94 -6.24 12.45 3.14
CA ILE A 94 -6.52 11.95 1.79
C ILE A 94 -7.99 12.15 1.38
N LEU A 95 -8.88 12.59 2.28
CA LEU A 95 -10.32 12.66 2.00
C LEU A 95 -10.67 13.69 0.93
N GLY A 96 -9.87 14.74 0.77
CA GLY A 96 -9.98 15.70 -0.32
C GLY A 96 -9.25 15.30 -1.61
N CYS A 97 -8.77 14.05 -1.72
CA CYS A 97 -8.22 13.54 -2.98
C CYS A 97 -9.33 13.10 -3.94
N ASP A 98 -8.94 12.85 -5.19
CA ASP A 98 -9.80 12.19 -6.17
C ASP A 98 -10.37 10.87 -5.59
N PRO A 99 -11.72 10.70 -5.55
CA PRO A 99 -12.36 9.49 -5.03
C PRO A 99 -11.80 8.20 -5.62
N GLU A 100 -11.42 8.20 -6.90
CA GLU A 100 -10.80 7.03 -7.56
C GLU A 100 -9.49 6.60 -6.90
N LYS A 101 -8.68 7.58 -6.51
CA LYS A 101 -7.42 7.32 -5.81
C LYS A 101 -7.66 6.78 -4.41
N ILE A 102 -8.70 7.28 -3.73
CA ILE A 102 -9.05 6.78 -2.40
C ILE A 102 -9.62 5.35 -2.50
N ARG A 103 -10.39 5.02 -3.53
CA ARG A 103 -10.78 3.62 -3.83
C ARG A 103 -9.56 2.73 -4.06
N GLY A 104 -8.54 3.23 -4.76
CA GLY A 104 -7.25 2.53 -4.90
C GLY A 104 -6.53 2.27 -3.57
N VAL A 105 -6.59 3.23 -2.62
CA VAL A 105 -6.07 3.03 -1.26
C VAL A 105 -6.87 1.95 -0.52
N LEU A 106 -8.20 1.97 -0.59
CA LEU A 106 -9.04 0.92 0.02
C LEU A 106 -8.71 -0.46 -0.56
N ALA A 107 -8.56 -0.56 -1.88
CA ALA A 107 -8.18 -1.80 -2.54
C ALA A 107 -6.81 -2.31 -2.07
N HIS A 108 -5.81 -1.42 -1.93
CA HIS A 108 -4.50 -1.78 -1.38
C HIS A 108 -4.63 -2.42 0.01
N GLU A 109 -5.42 -1.80 0.90
CA GLU A 109 -5.58 -2.28 2.27
C GLU A 109 -6.41 -3.58 2.34
N ILE A 110 -7.42 -3.73 1.49
CA ILE A 110 -8.20 -4.98 1.40
C ILE A 110 -7.30 -6.14 0.98
N LEU A 111 -6.38 -5.96 0.04
CA LEU A 111 -5.47 -7.04 -0.38
C LEU A 111 -4.57 -7.55 0.76
N HIS A 112 -4.31 -6.74 1.80
CA HIS A 112 -3.57 -7.19 2.98
C HIS A 112 -4.34 -8.16 3.88
N THR A 113 -5.66 -8.28 3.71
CA THR A 113 -6.49 -9.27 4.44
C THR A 113 -6.28 -10.69 3.92
N CYS A 114 -5.81 -10.84 2.68
CA CYS A 114 -5.52 -12.12 2.06
C CYS A 114 -4.29 -12.78 2.72
N LYS A 115 -4.38 -14.08 2.98
CA LYS A 115 -3.26 -14.88 3.53
C LYS A 115 -2.00 -14.68 2.68
N GLY A 116 -0.84 -14.43 3.29
CA GLY A 116 0.42 -14.27 2.54
C GLY A 116 0.63 -12.91 1.85
N CYS A 117 -0.34 -12.01 1.91
CA CYS A 117 -0.29 -10.71 1.22
C CYS A 117 0.21 -9.55 2.09
N TYR A 118 0.52 -9.77 3.37
CA TYR A 118 0.92 -8.70 4.31
C TYR A 118 2.18 -7.92 3.90
N ASN A 119 3.15 -8.56 3.23
CA ASN A 119 4.45 -7.96 2.91
C ASN A 119 4.62 -7.57 1.42
N HIS A 120 3.52 -7.37 0.68
CA HIS A 120 3.57 -7.06 -0.76
C HIS A 120 4.36 -8.10 -1.60
N GLY A 121 4.26 -9.38 -1.21
CA GLY A 121 4.90 -10.51 -1.91
C GLY A 121 4.27 -10.77 -3.29
N ASN A 122 4.70 -11.84 -3.97
CA ASN A 122 4.22 -12.17 -5.33
C ASN A 122 2.69 -12.25 -5.40
N MET A 123 2.07 -12.95 -4.43
CA MET A 123 0.62 -13.10 -4.39
C MET A 123 -0.13 -11.78 -4.25
N TRP A 124 0.39 -10.84 -3.44
CA TRP A 124 -0.20 -9.49 -3.34
C TRP A 124 -0.06 -8.72 -4.65
N LYS A 125 1.08 -8.85 -5.35
CA LYS A 125 1.30 -8.19 -6.64
C LYS A 125 0.40 -8.75 -7.74
N GLU A 126 0.19 -10.06 -7.74
CA GLU A 126 -0.74 -10.73 -8.65
C GLU A 126 -2.16 -10.20 -8.45
N TYR A 127 -2.65 -10.16 -7.21
CA TYR A 127 -3.97 -9.60 -6.91
C TYR A 127 -4.08 -8.11 -7.22
N ALA A 128 -3.05 -7.32 -6.94
CA ALA A 128 -3.00 -5.91 -7.33
C ALA A 128 -3.10 -5.75 -8.85
N ALA A 129 -2.36 -6.56 -9.62
CA ALA A 129 -2.41 -6.54 -11.08
C ALA A 129 -3.78 -6.95 -11.62
N MET A 130 -4.42 -7.98 -11.03
CA MET A 130 -5.77 -8.40 -11.37
C MET A 130 -6.79 -7.26 -11.15
N MET A 131 -6.77 -6.63 -9.98
CA MET A 131 -7.64 -5.49 -9.66
C MET A 131 -7.40 -4.29 -10.59
N ASN A 132 -6.12 -3.97 -10.88
CA ASN A 132 -5.77 -2.89 -11.81
C ASN A 132 -6.31 -3.18 -13.22
N SER A 133 -6.16 -4.42 -13.70
CA SER A 133 -6.61 -4.82 -15.03
C SER A 133 -8.14 -4.86 -15.16
N ALA A 134 -8.85 -5.28 -14.12
CA ALA A 134 -10.30 -5.45 -14.17
C ALA A 134 -11.07 -4.14 -13.94
N TYR A 135 -10.57 -3.27 -13.06
CA TYR A 135 -11.31 -2.11 -12.57
C TYR A 135 -10.60 -0.76 -12.77
N GLY A 136 -9.44 -0.75 -13.43
CA GLY A 136 -8.73 0.48 -13.76
C GLY A 136 -8.00 1.13 -12.58
N TYR A 137 -7.81 0.41 -11.48
CA TYR A 137 -7.02 0.90 -10.35
C TYR A 137 -5.54 1.09 -10.70
N ASN A 138 -4.85 1.84 -9.85
CA ASN A 138 -3.39 1.99 -9.86
C ASN A 138 -2.76 1.52 -8.53
N ILE A 139 -3.12 0.30 -8.11
CA ILE A 139 -2.60 -0.30 -6.86
C ILE A 139 -1.13 -0.62 -7.05
N LYS A 140 -0.31 -0.04 -6.16
CA LYS A 140 1.13 -0.28 -6.10
C LYS A 140 1.61 -0.22 -4.66
N ARG A 141 2.86 -0.65 -4.47
CA ARG A 141 3.48 -0.73 -3.14
C ARG A 141 3.62 0.65 -2.48
N THR A 142 3.93 1.68 -3.26
CA THR A 142 4.16 3.05 -2.79
C THR A 142 3.64 4.03 -3.81
N SER A 143 2.74 4.92 -3.39
CA SER A 143 2.28 6.08 -4.17
C SER A 143 2.87 7.35 -3.57
N SER A 144 3.10 8.35 -4.42
CA SER A 144 3.63 9.64 -4.02
C SER A 144 2.51 10.66 -3.76
N ASN A 145 2.81 11.73 -3.03
CA ASN A 145 1.84 12.77 -2.74
C ASN A 145 1.38 13.49 -4.02
N GLU A 146 2.32 13.70 -4.95
CA GLU A 146 2.06 14.33 -6.24
C GLU A 146 1.06 13.51 -7.07
N GLU A 147 1.24 12.19 -7.09
CA GLU A 147 0.30 11.28 -7.76
C GLU A 147 -1.08 11.27 -7.08
N MET A 148 -1.13 11.43 -5.77
CA MET A 148 -2.38 11.58 -5.03
C MET A 148 -3.05 12.95 -5.27
N GLY A 149 -2.30 13.95 -5.76
CA GLY A 149 -2.77 15.33 -5.89
C GLY A 149 -2.71 16.11 -4.58
N ILE A 150 -1.91 15.64 -3.62
CA ILE A 150 -1.71 16.25 -2.31
C ILE A 150 -0.55 17.22 -2.44
N ALA A 151 -0.82 18.51 -2.22
CA ALA A 151 0.23 19.52 -2.17
C ALA A 151 1.19 19.22 -1.01
N ASP A 152 2.49 19.34 -1.25
CA ASP A 152 3.48 19.30 -0.17
C ASP A 152 3.35 20.59 0.63
N GLU A 153 2.53 20.58 1.70
CA GLU A 153 2.52 21.66 2.67
C GLU A 153 3.87 21.64 3.39
N GLY A 154 4.80 22.37 2.78
CA GLY A 154 6.19 22.47 3.19
C GLY A 154 6.29 22.84 4.66
N ARG A 155 6.72 21.87 5.48
CA ARG A 155 7.34 22.22 6.76
C ARG A 155 8.71 22.80 6.40
N SER A 156 8.82 24.11 6.47
CA SER A 156 10.07 24.87 6.36
C SER A 156 11.12 24.28 7.31
N GLY A 157 11.99 23.47 6.73
CA GLY A 157 13.31 23.18 7.23
C GLY A 157 14.20 23.27 6.01
N GLU A 158 14.83 24.43 5.81
CA GLU A 158 15.85 24.63 4.78
C GLU A 158 16.84 23.47 4.84
N TYR A 159 16.84 22.65 3.80
CA TYR A 159 17.94 21.77 3.49
C TYR A 159 18.35 22.07 2.05
N SER A 160 19.29 23.00 1.91
CA SER A 160 20.04 23.25 0.70
C SER A 160 20.89 22.01 0.39
N GLY A 161 20.53 21.30 -0.67
CA GLY A 161 21.20 20.07 -1.07
C GLY A 161 20.99 19.77 -2.54
N SER A 162 21.76 20.48 -3.36
CA SER A 162 22.25 20.18 -4.72
C SER A 162 21.54 19.11 -5.55
N GLU A 163 21.12 19.56 -6.73
CA GLU A 163 20.62 18.83 -7.89
C GLU A 163 21.44 17.59 -8.26
N GLY A 164 20.72 16.51 -8.60
CA GLY A 164 21.26 15.33 -9.24
C GLY A 164 20.20 14.71 -10.13
N THR A 165 20.32 14.98 -11.43
CA THR A 165 19.46 14.49 -12.52
C THR A 165 19.77 13.04 -12.88
N ALA A 166 18.73 12.21 -13.01
CA ALA A 166 18.62 11.01 -13.86
C ALA A 166 17.19 10.47 -13.67
N GLY A 167 16.29 10.40 -14.66
CA GLY A 167 16.48 10.02 -16.06
C GLY A 167 16.49 8.51 -16.18
N GLY A 168 15.35 7.89 -16.53
CA GLY A 168 15.29 6.43 -16.71
C GLY A 168 13.88 5.89 -16.97
N SER A 169 13.35 6.16 -18.16
CA SER A 169 12.31 5.36 -18.80
C SER A 169 12.85 3.96 -19.15
N GLY A 170 12.01 2.94 -19.04
CA GLY A 170 12.40 1.56 -19.35
C GLY A 170 11.20 0.64 -19.46
N SER A 171 10.46 0.78 -20.55
CA SER A 171 9.59 -0.28 -21.09
C SER A 171 10.46 -1.46 -21.50
N ALA A 172 10.02 -2.67 -21.16
CA ALA A 172 10.48 -3.88 -21.82
C ALA A 172 9.30 -4.85 -21.89
N ASP A 173 8.67 -4.86 -23.07
CA ASP A 173 7.91 -5.96 -23.61
C ASP A 173 8.69 -7.26 -23.49
N ARG A 174 8.03 -8.29 -22.95
CA ARG A 174 8.30 -9.69 -23.31
C ARG A 174 6.99 -10.47 -23.25
N SER A 175 6.36 -10.60 -24.41
CA SER A 175 5.62 -11.82 -24.73
C SER A 175 6.61 -12.99 -24.74
N ASP A 176 6.18 -14.14 -24.24
CA ASP A 176 6.14 -15.37 -25.03
C ASP A 176 5.64 -16.54 -24.16
N THR A 177 4.53 -17.11 -24.65
CA THR A 177 4.15 -18.53 -24.67
C THR A 177 4.14 -19.34 -23.36
N VAL A 178 2.91 -19.74 -23.02
CA VAL A 178 2.42 -20.98 -22.39
C VAL A 178 3.44 -21.98 -21.83
N ASP A 179 3.20 -22.45 -20.59
CA ASP A 179 3.06 -23.90 -20.35
C ASP A 179 2.44 -24.24 -18.98
N VAL A 180 1.32 -24.95 -19.10
CA VAL A 180 0.80 -26.08 -18.33
C VAL A 180 1.55 -26.52 -17.06
N TRP A 181 0.82 -26.45 -15.95
CA TRP A 181 0.89 -27.27 -14.72
C TRP A 181 2.07 -28.25 -14.60
N GLY A 182 3.12 -27.80 -13.91
CA GLY A 182 4.22 -28.64 -13.41
C GLY A 182 4.67 -28.17 -12.04
N PHE A 183 4.09 -28.76 -11.00
CA PHE A 183 4.48 -28.59 -9.60
C PHE A 183 5.93 -29.06 -9.40
N VAL A 184 6.88 -28.12 -9.42
CA VAL A 184 8.24 -28.33 -8.89
C VAL A 184 8.50 -27.23 -7.87
N GLY A 185 8.69 -27.66 -6.62
CA GLY A 185 8.87 -26.79 -5.47
C GLY A 185 9.89 -25.68 -5.72
N ARG A 186 9.40 -24.46 -5.82
CA ARG A 186 10.24 -23.26 -5.94
C ARG A 186 10.88 -23.00 -4.59
N GLN A 187 12.08 -23.55 -4.42
CA GLN A 187 12.98 -23.24 -3.32
C GLN A 187 13.05 -21.72 -3.18
N GLY A 188 12.67 -21.21 -2.00
CA GLY A 188 12.68 -19.79 -1.72
C GLY A 188 14.05 -19.22 -2.05
N SER A 189 14.07 -18.14 -2.85
CA SER A 189 15.30 -17.41 -3.16
C SER A 189 15.83 -16.78 -1.88
N SER A 190 16.58 -17.56 -1.10
CA SER A 190 17.43 -17.08 -0.03
C SER A 190 18.47 -16.20 -0.69
N SER A 191 18.36 -14.89 -0.47
CA SER A 191 19.38 -13.93 -0.86
C SER A 191 20.70 -14.33 -0.21
N THR A 192 21.57 -15.03 -0.94
CA THR A 192 22.91 -15.51 -0.52
C THR A 192 23.93 -14.37 -0.46
N GLY A 193 23.52 -13.19 -0.02
CA GLY A 193 24.45 -12.10 0.27
C GLY A 193 25.25 -12.42 1.54
N ALA A 194 26.58 -12.29 1.48
CA ALA A 194 27.39 -12.34 2.69
C ALA A 194 26.91 -11.29 3.71
N ILE A 195 26.84 -11.65 4.99
CA ILE A 195 26.57 -10.69 6.06
C ILE A 195 27.72 -9.70 6.12
N LYS A 196 27.40 -8.40 6.03
CA LYS A 196 28.39 -7.31 6.07
C LYS A 196 28.38 -6.57 7.40
N TYR A 197 27.25 -6.57 8.10
CA TYR A 197 27.06 -5.84 9.36
C TYR A 197 26.34 -6.71 10.39
N ILE A 198 26.77 -6.63 11.65
CA ILE A 198 26.04 -7.16 12.81
C ILE A 198 25.62 -5.99 13.68
N ILE A 199 24.31 -5.85 13.92
CA ILE A 199 23.79 -4.90 14.90
C ILE A 199 23.61 -5.65 16.22
N ARG A 200 24.25 -5.21 17.31
CA ARG A 200 24.13 -5.83 18.64
C ARG A 200 23.48 -4.87 19.63
N CYS A 201 22.56 -5.38 20.44
CA CYS A 201 22.02 -4.63 21.57
C CYS A 201 22.99 -4.65 22.76
N ARG A 202 23.29 -3.48 23.35
CA ARG A 202 24.14 -3.37 24.54
C ARG A 202 23.47 -3.78 25.85
N LYS A 203 22.13 -3.95 25.87
CA LYS A 203 21.37 -4.33 27.06
C LYS A 203 21.10 -5.83 27.12
N CYS A 204 20.56 -6.41 26.05
CA CYS A 204 20.19 -7.83 26.01
C CYS A 204 21.10 -8.71 25.13
N GLY A 205 22.14 -8.16 24.52
CA GLY A 205 23.07 -8.92 23.67
C GLY A 205 22.53 -9.37 22.32
N ARG A 206 21.23 -9.24 22.04
CA ARG A 206 20.61 -9.71 20.79
C ARG A 206 21.31 -9.14 19.54
N GLU A 207 21.59 -10.01 18.59
CA GLU A 207 22.25 -9.69 17.33
C GLU A 207 21.27 -9.72 16.14
N TYR A 208 21.48 -8.80 15.20
CA TYR A 208 20.68 -8.67 13.98
C TYR A 208 21.64 -8.58 12.79
N PRO A 209 21.89 -9.69 12.08
CA PRO A 209 22.75 -9.70 10.91
C PRO A 209 22.10 -8.94 9.74
N ARG A 210 22.93 -8.22 8.98
CA ARG A 210 22.51 -7.40 7.83
C ARG A 210 23.51 -7.51 6.68
N GLN A 211 22.98 -7.72 5.48
CA GLN A 211 23.76 -7.73 4.24
C GLN A 211 23.96 -6.32 3.67
N ARG A 212 23.00 -5.42 3.91
CA ARG A 212 22.99 -4.06 3.36
C ARG A 212 23.19 -3.02 4.45
N CYS A 213 23.80 -1.89 4.09
CA CYS A 213 23.92 -0.71 4.95
C CYS A 213 22.56 0.01 5.07
N SER A 214 21.67 -0.58 5.88
CA SER A 214 20.32 -0.05 6.13
C SER A 214 20.35 1.21 7.01
N ALA A 215 19.23 1.92 7.13
CA ALA A 215 19.15 3.14 7.97
C ALA A 215 19.60 2.91 9.42
N VAL A 216 19.33 1.72 9.99
CA VAL A 216 19.77 1.34 11.34
C VAL A 216 21.30 1.19 11.42
N VAL A 217 21.95 0.73 10.34
CA VAL A 217 23.41 0.66 10.24
C VAL A 217 24.00 2.07 10.15
N LYS A 218 23.40 2.96 9.35
CA LYS A 218 23.87 4.36 9.18
C LYS A 218 23.65 5.23 10.43
N LYS A 219 22.53 5.06 11.13
CA LYS A 219 22.10 5.90 12.26
C LYS A 219 21.66 5.04 13.45
N PRO A 220 22.52 4.18 14.05
CA PRO A 220 22.10 3.22 15.08
C PRO A 220 21.55 3.88 16.34
N LYS A 221 21.99 5.10 16.65
CA LYS A 221 21.52 5.87 17.81
C LYS A 221 20.03 6.26 17.73
N ALA A 222 19.46 6.36 16.53
CA ALA A 222 18.06 6.71 16.29
C ALA A 222 17.09 5.54 16.56
N TYR A 223 17.61 4.33 16.79
CA TYR A 223 16.81 3.12 16.98
C TYR A 223 17.06 2.51 18.37
N ARG A 224 16.17 1.61 18.79
CA ARG A 224 16.25 0.86 20.05
C ARG A 224 15.94 -0.61 19.80
N CYS A 225 16.57 -1.48 20.57
CA CYS A 225 16.16 -2.87 20.64
C CYS A 225 14.77 -2.98 21.27
N ARG A 226 14.04 -4.07 20.99
CA ARG A 226 12.75 -4.38 21.64
C ARG A 226 12.81 -4.40 23.17
N CYS A 227 13.98 -4.68 23.77
CA CYS A 227 14.19 -4.60 25.23
C CYS A 227 14.45 -3.17 25.77
N GLY A 228 14.43 -2.15 24.90
CA GLY A 228 14.77 -0.75 25.19
C GLY A 228 16.25 -0.41 25.11
N GLY A 229 17.15 -1.38 24.89
CA GLY A 229 18.59 -1.15 24.86
C GLY A 229 19.10 -0.40 23.63
N ARG A 230 20.25 0.28 23.77
CA ARG A 230 20.96 0.94 22.65
C ARG A 230 21.60 -0.08 21.71
N LEU A 231 21.62 0.23 20.42
CA LEU A 231 22.18 -0.62 19.37
C LEU A 231 23.59 -0.15 18.99
N THR A 232 24.50 -1.09 18.74
CA THR A 232 25.86 -0.87 18.23
C THR A 232 26.05 -1.69 16.97
N VAL A 233 26.83 -1.19 16.02
CA VAL A 233 27.03 -1.81 14.70
C VAL A 233 28.48 -2.27 14.60
N PHE A 234 28.68 -3.51 14.15
CA PHE A 234 29.97 -4.11 13.85
C PHE A 234 30.02 -4.44 12.35
N GLU A 235 31.05 -3.97 11.65
CA GLU A 235 31.28 -4.34 10.26
C GLU A 235 32.13 -5.61 10.21
N ILE A 236 31.66 -6.62 9.50
CA ILE A 236 32.45 -7.81 9.22
C ILE A 236 33.32 -7.49 8.01
N ARG A 237 34.57 -7.06 8.24
CA ARG A 237 35.56 -6.97 7.17
C ARG A 237 35.93 -8.38 6.72
N ARG A 238 35.98 -8.61 5.41
CA ARG A 238 36.55 -9.86 4.88
C ARG A 238 38.04 -9.86 5.21
N THR A 239 38.54 -10.98 5.73
CA THR A 239 39.93 -11.18 6.16
C THR A 239 40.95 -11.14 5.00
N ALA A 240 40.54 -10.90 3.76
CA ALA A 240 41.44 -10.84 2.60
C ALA A 240 42.40 -9.64 2.62
N ASP A 241 42.12 -8.58 3.39
CA ASP A 241 42.92 -7.33 3.37
C ASP A 241 44.05 -7.27 4.43
N LEU A 242 44.30 -8.34 5.18
CA LEU A 242 45.33 -8.37 6.25
C LEU A 242 46.62 -9.14 5.86
N CYS A 243 46.72 -9.70 4.65
CA CYS A 243 47.87 -10.52 4.21
C CYS A 243 48.91 -9.78 3.34
N MET A 244 48.98 -8.44 3.36
CA MET A 244 50.01 -7.68 2.60
C MET A 244 50.83 -6.69 3.44
N LYS A 245 50.92 -6.88 4.76
CA LYS A 245 51.83 -6.09 5.61
C LYS A 245 52.64 -6.98 6.55
N LYS A 246 53.53 -7.76 5.95
CA LYS A 246 54.77 -8.22 6.60
C LYS A 246 55.90 -7.91 5.64
N THR A 247 56.42 -6.69 5.74
CA THR A 247 57.80 -6.36 5.37
C THR A 247 58.73 -6.89 6.45
#